data_AF-A0A363SN51-F1
#
_entry.id   AF-A0A363SN51-F1
#
_cell.length_a   1.000
_cell.length_b   1.000
_cell.length_c   1.000
_cell.angle_alpha   90.00
_cell.angle_beta   90.00
_cell.angle_gamma   90.00
#
_symmetry.space_group_name_H-M   'P 1'
#
loop_
_entity.id
_entity.type
_entity.pdbx_description
1 polymer ?
#
loop_
_entity_poly.entity_id
_entity_poly.type
_entity_poly.pdbx_seq_one_letter_code
_entity_poly.pdbx_strand_id
1 'polypeptide(L)'
;MLNVVRFVIAGLGGLIAPAVLAAGVAMITDANGRIEAEQDGSVLGVLAELEGGARLRLAQGATATVLYLASGEEYRLKGAGRYQIGDKAPSALQGAKPEKHKLPVDAIPPVRVKPASVQQATIVMRSLGPAVNVKLLEPVSVRVPEERPSFRWTAVPGAETYRIQVIDSAGQPVAEFEQKGEAGQLPAGVRLKAGEAYSWSVEARLANGRRISRSADFAVLDVQTWAKLKRLQPAAGAKFSDRVAYALALERHEVFHLAREEWRKLHAERPTEPLLKERAGSE
;
A
#
# COMPACT_ATOMS: atom_id res chain seq x y z
N MET A 1 -68.52 -9.23 22.34
CA MET A 1 -67.89 -8.41 21.29
C MET A 1 -66.62 -7.80 21.85
N LEU A 2 -65.45 -8.31 21.46
CA LEU A 2 -64.19 -7.56 21.42
C LEU A 2 -63.20 -8.37 20.55
N ASN A 3 -62.81 -7.78 19.41
CA ASN A 3 -61.91 -8.35 18.42
C ASN A 3 -60.46 -8.38 18.94
N VAL A 4 -59.78 -9.51 18.80
CA VAL A 4 -58.31 -9.58 18.90
C VAL A 4 -57.78 -9.85 17.50
N VAL A 5 -57.19 -8.81 16.89
CA VAL A 5 -56.47 -8.88 15.62
C VAL A 5 -55.09 -9.49 15.88
N ARG A 6 -54.80 -10.63 15.25
CA ARG A 6 -53.45 -11.21 15.18
C ARG A 6 -52.70 -10.60 13.99
N PHE A 7 -51.68 -9.80 14.25
CA PHE A 7 -50.69 -9.41 13.24
C PHE A 7 -49.62 -10.50 13.13
N VAL A 8 -49.55 -11.15 11.96
CA VAL A 8 -48.42 -11.98 11.56
C VAL A 8 -47.44 -11.06 10.81
N ILE A 9 -46.29 -10.76 11.41
CA ILE A 9 -45.18 -10.11 10.71
C ILE A 9 -44.30 -11.22 10.15
N ALA A 10 -44.42 -11.47 8.84
CA ALA A 10 -43.48 -12.28 8.09
C ALA A 10 -42.22 -11.44 7.82
N GLY A 11 -41.17 -11.64 8.62
CA GLY A 11 -39.85 -11.07 8.37
C GLY A 11 -39.14 -11.85 7.27
N LEU A 12 -39.13 -11.33 6.05
CA LEU A 12 -38.22 -11.78 4.98
C LEU A 12 -36.80 -11.34 5.33
N GLY A 13 -36.07 -12.21 6.02
CA GLY A 13 -34.63 -12.08 6.23
C GLY A 13 -33.88 -12.42 4.95
N GLY A 14 -33.72 -11.45 4.05
CA GLY A 14 -32.79 -11.53 2.94
C GLY A 14 -31.36 -11.48 3.45
N LEU A 15 -30.72 -12.64 3.59
CA LEU A 15 -29.28 -12.75 3.78
C LEU A 15 -28.58 -12.24 2.51
N ILE A 16 -28.16 -10.99 2.51
CA ILE A 16 -27.17 -10.49 1.55
C ILE A 16 -25.84 -11.13 1.96
N ALA A 17 -25.45 -12.21 1.29
CA ALA A 17 -24.12 -12.74 1.42
C ALA A 17 -23.12 -11.67 0.94
N PRO A 18 -22.10 -11.29 1.72
CA PRO A 18 -21.08 -10.39 1.23
C PRO A 18 -20.36 -11.07 0.07
N ALA A 19 -20.36 -10.42 -1.09
CA ALA A 19 -19.51 -10.82 -2.20
C ALA A 19 -18.07 -10.76 -1.71
N VAL A 20 -17.47 -11.95 -1.55
CA VAL A 20 -16.02 -12.05 -1.35
C VAL A 20 -15.42 -11.57 -2.66
N LEU A 21 -14.82 -10.38 -2.65
CA LEU A 21 -13.90 -9.98 -3.70
C LEU A 21 -12.78 -11.03 -3.72
N ALA A 22 -12.75 -11.85 -4.77
CA ALA A 22 -11.67 -12.78 -4.99
C ALA A 22 -10.43 -11.93 -5.27
N ALA A 23 -9.46 -11.92 -4.34
CA ALA A 23 -8.16 -11.35 -4.64
C ALA A 23 -7.57 -12.12 -5.83
N GLY A 24 -7.03 -11.41 -6.82
CA GLY A 24 -6.38 -12.03 -7.98
C GLY A 24 -5.36 -13.10 -7.54
N VAL A 25 -5.30 -14.21 -8.26
CA VAL A 25 -4.37 -15.32 -7.96
C VAL A 25 -2.96 -14.97 -8.42
N ALA A 26 -2.87 -14.22 -9.52
CA ALA A 26 -1.62 -13.77 -10.11
C ALA A 26 -1.71 -12.32 -10.58
N MET A 27 -0.57 -11.74 -10.94
CA MET A 27 -0.48 -10.38 -11.44
C MET A 27 0.60 -10.26 -12.51
N ILE A 28 0.41 -9.40 -13.50
CA ILE A 28 1.42 -9.12 -14.52
C ILE A 28 2.48 -8.17 -13.93
N THR A 29 3.73 -8.63 -13.79
CA THR A 29 4.86 -7.82 -13.30
C THR A 29 5.69 -7.19 -14.42
N ASP A 30 5.55 -7.70 -15.64
CA ASP A 30 6.15 -7.11 -16.84
C ASP A 30 5.28 -7.45 -18.06
N ALA A 31 5.01 -6.45 -18.89
CA ALA A 31 4.27 -6.58 -20.14
C ALA A 31 5.03 -5.88 -21.27
N ASN A 32 5.12 -6.55 -22.42
CA ASN A 32 5.59 -5.94 -23.66
C ASN A 32 4.75 -6.44 -24.83
N GLY A 33 4.33 -5.53 -25.71
CA GLY A 33 3.38 -5.82 -26.79
C GLY A 33 1.94 -5.98 -26.29
N ARG A 34 1.06 -6.44 -27.18
CA ARG A 34 -0.38 -6.53 -26.92
C ARG A 34 -0.74 -7.85 -26.22
N ILE A 35 -1.27 -7.72 -25.01
CA ILE A 35 -1.80 -8.81 -24.17
C ILE A 35 -3.26 -8.47 -23.88
N GLU A 36 -4.17 -9.42 -24.07
CA GLU A 36 -5.60 -9.18 -23.84
C GLU A 36 -6.23 -10.29 -22.99
N ALA A 37 -7.21 -9.92 -22.18
CA ALA A 37 -8.15 -10.87 -21.61
C ALA A 37 -9.12 -11.36 -22.69
N GLU A 38 -9.29 -12.67 -22.82
CA GLU A 38 -10.20 -13.23 -23.84
C GLU A 38 -11.68 -13.07 -23.49
N GLN A 39 -12.00 -12.80 -22.23
CA GLN A 39 -13.38 -12.70 -21.75
C GLN A 39 -14.06 -11.43 -22.28
N ASP A 40 -13.34 -10.31 -22.31
CA ASP A 40 -13.87 -8.98 -22.62
C ASP A 40 -13.01 -8.19 -23.63
N GLY A 41 -11.84 -8.70 -24.02
CA GLY A 41 -10.91 -8.03 -24.92
C GLY A 41 -10.10 -6.91 -24.27
N SER A 42 -10.17 -6.74 -22.94
CA SER A 42 -9.43 -5.72 -22.22
C SER A 42 -7.92 -5.90 -22.41
N VAL A 43 -7.22 -4.82 -22.72
CA VAL A 43 -5.76 -4.82 -22.82
C VAL A 43 -5.15 -4.84 -21.43
N LEU A 44 -4.26 -5.79 -21.17
CA LEU A 44 -3.65 -6.00 -19.87
C LEU A 44 -2.21 -5.48 -19.88
N GLY A 45 -1.91 -4.58 -18.94
CA GLY A 45 -0.59 -3.99 -18.74
C GLY A 45 0.08 -4.48 -17.45
N VAL A 46 1.12 -3.77 -17.03
CA VAL A 46 1.79 -4.04 -15.75
C VAL A 46 0.81 -3.77 -14.60
N LEU A 47 0.85 -4.61 -13.56
CA LEU A 47 -0.04 -4.64 -12.40
C LEU A 47 -1.49 -5.09 -12.68
N ALA A 48 -1.80 -5.59 -13.88
CA ALA A 48 -3.08 -6.23 -14.12
C ALA A 48 -3.22 -7.48 -13.23
N GLU A 49 -4.25 -7.52 -12.37
CA GLU A 49 -4.59 -8.67 -11.55
C GLU A 49 -5.31 -9.73 -12.40
N LEU A 50 -4.99 -10.99 -12.14
CA LEU A 50 -5.46 -12.14 -12.90
C LEU A 50 -6.13 -13.14 -11.96
N GLU A 51 -7.40 -13.42 -12.24
CA GLU A 51 -8.17 -14.42 -11.51
C GLU A 51 -7.83 -15.85 -11.95
N GLY A 52 -8.09 -16.82 -11.07
CA GLY A 52 -8.00 -18.24 -11.41
C GLY A 52 -8.96 -18.58 -12.55
N GLY A 53 -8.44 -19.23 -13.59
CA GLY A 53 -9.18 -19.58 -14.79
C GLY A 53 -9.17 -18.52 -15.90
N ALA A 54 -8.64 -17.31 -15.64
CA ALA A 54 -8.54 -16.25 -16.65
C ALA A 54 -7.78 -16.73 -17.89
N ARG A 55 -8.23 -16.29 -19.07
CA ARG A 55 -7.61 -16.64 -20.36
C ARG A 55 -7.02 -15.40 -21.01
N LEU A 56 -5.76 -15.53 -21.43
CA LEU A 56 -4.97 -14.46 -22.00
C LEU A 56 -4.63 -14.76 -23.45
N ARG A 57 -4.70 -13.75 -24.31
CA ARG A 57 -4.23 -13.80 -25.68
C ARG A 57 -3.04 -12.87 -25.87
N LEU A 58 -1.92 -13.44 -26.31
CA LEU A 58 -0.70 -12.69 -26.62
C LEU A 58 -0.56 -12.54 -28.14
N ALA A 59 -0.25 -11.33 -28.58
CA ALA A 59 0.07 -11.05 -29.98
C ALA A 59 1.49 -11.55 -30.34
N GLN A 60 1.81 -11.54 -31.64
CA GLN A 60 3.15 -11.88 -32.11
C GLN A 60 4.21 -10.95 -31.49
N GLY A 61 5.28 -11.53 -30.97
CA GLY A 61 6.36 -10.79 -30.28
C GLY A 61 6.01 -10.29 -28.88
N ALA A 62 4.77 -10.46 -28.39
CA ALA A 62 4.39 -10.05 -27.05
C ALA A 62 5.03 -10.94 -25.97
N THR A 63 5.28 -10.37 -24.80
CA THR A 63 5.73 -11.10 -23.62
C THR A 63 5.03 -10.61 -22.38
N ALA A 64 4.63 -11.53 -21.50
CA ALA A 64 4.09 -11.22 -20.18
C ALA A 64 4.86 -12.00 -19.12
N THR A 65 5.26 -11.35 -18.03
CA THR A 65 5.74 -12.01 -16.81
C THR A 65 4.61 -11.99 -15.80
N VAL A 66 4.21 -13.17 -15.34
CA VAL A 66 3.08 -13.38 -14.43
C VAL A 66 3.62 -13.87 -13.09
N LEU A 67 3.39 -13.08 -12.04
CA LEU A 67 3.73 -13.38 -10.66
C LEU A 67 2.53 -13.98 -9.95
N TYR A 68 2.69 -15.20 -9.44
CA TYR A 68 1.71 -15.83 -8.57
C TYR A 68 1.85 -15.28 -7.17
N LEU A 69 0.83 -14.59 -6.68
CA LEU A 69 0.93 -13.86 -5.42
C LEU A 69 1.21 -14.85 -4.29
N ALA A 70 0.36 -15.88 -4.12
CA ALA A 70 0.48 -16.80 -3.00
C ALA A 70 1.81 -17.57 -2.91
N SER A 71 2.48 -17.86 -4.04
CA SER A 71 3.73 -18.63 -4.06
C SER A 71 4.98 -17.78 -4.27
N GLY A 72 4.84 -16.59 -4.86
CA GLY A 72 5.97 -15.78 -5.34
C GLY A 72 6.62 -16.34 -6.63
N GLU A 73 6.02 -17.36 -7.25
CA GLU A 73 6.55 -17.93 -8.49
C GLU A 73 6.24 -17.05 -9.69
N GLU A 74 7.23 -16.85 -10.57
CA GLU A 74 7.02 -16.12 -11.82
C GLU A 74 7.03 -17.06 -13.01
N TYR A 75 6.21 -16.73 -14.01
CA TYR A 75 6.14 -17.44 -15.27
C TYR A 75 6.18 -16.44 -16.41
N ARG A 76 7.06 -16.66 -17.38
CA ARG A 76 7.16 -15.87 -18.59
C ARG A 76 6.40 -16.52 -19.73
N LEU A 77 5.48 -15.76 -20.31
CA LEU A 77 4.71 -16.08 -21.51
C LEU A 77 5.34 -15.34 -22.69
N LYS A 78 5.45 -15.99 -23.87
CA LYS A 78 6.17 -15.42 -25.01
C LYS A 78 5.52 -15.76 -26.35
N GLY A 79 5.51 -14.76 -27.22
CA GLY A 79 5.08 -14.89 -28.61
C GLY A 79 3.55 -15.03 -28.73
N ALA A 80 3.10 -15.25 -29.96
CA ALA A 80 1.68 -15.43 -30.22
C ALA A 80 1.18 -16.70 -29.54
N GLY A 81 0.12 -16.57 -28.74
CA GLY A 81 -0.41 -17.71 -27.98
C GLY A 81 -1.65 -17.39 -27.17
N ARG A 82 -2.25 -18.45 -26.65
CA ARG A 82 -3.40 -18.41 -25.73
C ARG A 82 -3.00 -19.14 -24.47
N TYR A 83 -3.20 -18.51 -23.33
CA TYR A 83 -2.77 -19.01 -22.03
C TYR A 83 -3.91 -19.02 -21.03
N GLN A 84 -3.92 -19.97 -20.12
CA GLN A 84 -4.87 -20.01 -19.02
C GLN A 84 -4.13 -19.87 -17.69
N ILE A 85 -4.63 -19.01 -16.81
CA ILE A 85 -4.13 -18.83 -15.45
C ILE A 85 -4.72 -19.94 -14.58
N GLY A 86 -3.90 -20.90 -14.16
CA GLY A 86 -4.27 -21.90 -13.15
C GLY A 86 -4.01 -21.37 -11.74
N ASP A 87 -4.28 -22.18 -10.71
CA ASP A 87 -4.11 -21.78 -9.31
C ASP A 87 -2.64 -21.64 -8.87
N LYS A 88 -1.73 -22.36 -9.52
CA LYS A 88 -0.30 -22.43 -9.15
C LYS A 88 0.65 -22.05 -10.27
N ALA A 89 0.21 -22.19 -11.52
CA ALA A 89 1.00 -21.95 -12.71
C ALA A 89 0.07 -21.70 -13.90
N PRO A 90 0.50 -20.92 -14.90
CA PRO A 90 -0.23 -20.78 -16.14
C PRO A 90 0.02 -22.00 -17.04
N SER A 91 -0.90 -22.26 -17.96
CA SER A 91 -0.76 -23.27 -19.00
C SER A 91 -0.91 -22.64 -20.38
N ALA A 92 -0.24 -23.19 -21.38
CA ALA A 92 -0.45 -22.81 -22.78
C ALA A 92 -1.62 -23.64 -23.34
N LEU A 93 -2.67 -22.96 -23.77
CA LEU A 93 -3.73 -23.55 -24.62
C LEU A 93 -3.26 -23.59 -26.08
N GLN A 94 -2.46 -22.60 -26.49
CA GLN A 94 -1.83 -22.49 -27.80
C GLN A 94 -0.52 -21.70 -27.69
N GLY A 95 0.51 -22.08 -28.43
CA GLY A 95 1.80 -21.37 -28.47
C GLY A 95 2.87 -22.00 -27.57
N ALA A 96 3.90 -21.21 -27.24
CA ALA A 96 5.03 -21.68 -26.43
C ALA A 96 4.62 -21.95 -24.99
N LYS A 97 5.22 -22.98 -24.36
CA LYS A 97 4.97 -23.31 -22.95
C LYS A 97 5.47 -22.18 -22.03
N PRO A 98 4.78 -21.88 -20.91
CA PRO A 98 5.25 -20.92 -19.94
C PRO A 98 6.62 -21.31 -19.35
N GLU A 99 7.53 -20.35 -19.27
CA GLU A 99 8.86 -20.54 -18.70
C GLU A 99 8.86 -20.11 -17.24
N LYS A 100 9.19 -21.04 -16.33
CA LYS A 100 9.25 -20.75 -14.90
C LYS A 100 10.51 -19.96 -14.55
N HIS A 101 10.36 -18.90 -13.77
CA HIS A 101 11.44 -18.15 -13.16
C HIS A 101 11.22 -18.06 -11.65
N LYS A 102 12.29 -18.22 -10.86
CA LYS A 102 12.20 -18.14 -9.41
C LYS A 102 12.67 -16.76 -8.97
N LEU A 103 11.76 -15.96 -8.44
CA LEU A 103 12.12 -14.80 -7.65
C LEU A 103 12.63 -15.22 -6.26
N PRO A 104 13.45 -14.39 -5.61
CA PRO A 104 13.76 -14.56 -4.19
C PRO A 104 12.59 -14.16 -3.27
N VAL A 105 11.43 -13.75 -3.81
CA VAL A 105 10.28 -13.27 -3.03
C VAL A 105 9.49 -14.46 -2.50
N ASP A 106 9.71 -14.84 -1.23
CA ASP A 106 8.84 -15.81 -0.56
C ASP A 106 7.41 -15.25 -0.52
N ALA A 107 6.52 -15.85 -1.32
CA ALA A 107 5.06 -15.84 -1.21
C ALA A 107 4.42 -14.52 -0.73
N ILE A 108 3.79 -13.79 -1.66
CA ILE A 108 2.90 -12.63 -1.47
C ILE A 108 1.45 -13.12 -1.19
N PRO A 109 1.03 -13.52 0.03
CA PRO A 109 -0.35 -13.79 0.33
C PRO A 109 -1.25 -12.61 -0.02
N PRO A 110 -2.50 -12.90 -0.42
CA PRO A 110 -3.49 -11.89 -0.72
C PRO A 110 -3.75 -11.02 0.51
N VAL A 111 -3.72 -9.69 0.30
CA VAL A 111 -4.14 -8.71 1.30
C VAL A 111 -5.64 -8.85 1.49
N ARG A 112 -6.06 -9.55 2.54
CA ARG A 112 -7.36 -9.28 3.15
C ARG A 112 -7.18 -8.08 4.06
N VAL A 113 -7.69 -6.94 3.59
CA VAL A 113 -7.94 -5.78 4.45
C VAL A 113 -8.84 -6.27 5.58
N LYS A 114 -8.29 -6.45 6.78
CA LYS A 114 -9.09 -6.44 7.99
C LYS A 114 -9.44 -4.97 8.22
N PRO A 115 -10.71 -4.57 8.24
CA PRO A 115 -11.04 -3.28 8.81
C PRO A 115 -10.57 -3.33 10.27
N ALA A 116 -9.46 -2.65 10.57
CA ALA A 116 -9.20 -2.27 11.93
C ALA A 116 -10.45 -1.52 12.38
N SER A 117 -11.12 -2.04 13.40
CA SER A 117 -12.26 -1.42 14.04
C SER A 117 -11.88 0.00 14.41
N VAL A 118 -12.34 0.95 13.61
CA VAL A 118 -12.32 2.37 13.94
C VAL A 118 -13.24 2.51 15.14
N GLN A 119 -12.66 2.62 16.34
CA GLN A 119 -13.41 3.13 17.47
C GLN A 119 -13.74 4.59 17.15
N GLN A 120 -15.03 4.87 16.94
CA GLN A 120 -15.54 6.23 16.87
C GLN A 120 -15.23 6.93 18.20
N ALA A 121 -14.27 7.85 18.19
CA ALA A 121 -14.20 8.89 19.21
C ALA A 121 -15.25 9.96 18.86
N THR A 122 -16.22 10.15 19.74
CA THR A 122 -17.21 11.23 19.63
C THR A 122 -16.51 12.57 19.77
N ILE A 123 -16.25 13.26 18.66
CA ILE A 123 -15.76 14.64 18.67
C ILE A 123 -16.98 15.56 18.82
N VAL A 124 -17.04 16.30 19.93
CA VAL A 124 -18.00 17.39 20.11
C VAL A 124 -17.60 18.52 19.15
N MET A 125 -18.42 18.73 18.12
CA MET A 125 -18.26 19.82 17.16
C MET A 125 -18.48 21.17 17.84
N ARG A 126 -17.47 22.05 17.79
CA ARG A 126 -17.71 23.51 17.81
C ARG A 126 -17.11 24.09 16.55
N SER A 127 -17.98 24.43 15.61
CA SER A 127 -17.67 25.14 14.35
C SER A 127 -17.37 26.62 14.63
N LEU A 128 -16.40 27.20 13.92
CA LEU A 128 -16.61 28.33 12.97
C LEU A 128 -15.27 28.94 12.51
N GLY A 129 -15.03 28.94 11.19
CA GLY A 129 -13.93 29.60 10.47
C GLY A 129 -13.22 28.69 9.45
N PRO A 130 -12.59 29.23 8.37
CA PRO A 130 -11.76 28.41 7.48
C PRO A 130 -10.67 27.77 8.33
N ALA A 131 -10.72 26.44 8.46
CA ALA A 131 -9.92 25.74 9.44
C ALA A 131 -8.44 25.79 9.04
N VAL A 132 -7.70 26.73 9.63
CA VAL A 132 -6.24 26.65 9.67
C VAL A 132 -5.91 25.34 10.39
N ASN A 133 -5.41 24.36 9.64
CA ASN A 133 -5.14 23.03 10.14
C ASN A 133 -3.72 22.63 9.72
N VAL A 134 -3.00 22.00 10.64
CA VAL A 134 -1.71 21.37 10.31
C VAL A 134 -2.00 20.03 9.66
N LYS A 135 -1.37 19.73 8.52
CA LYS A 135 -1.40 18.40 7.91
C LYS A 135 -0.07 17.73 8.18
N LEU A 136 -0.12 16.55 8.80
CA LEU A 136 1.06 15.70 8.98
C LEU A 136 1.34 15.00 7.66
N LEU A 137 2.60 15.00 7.25
CA LEU A 137 3.05 14.45 5.97
C LEU A 137 3.77 13.12 6.18
N GLU A 138 4.77 13.09 7.05
CA GLU A 138 5.60 11.90 7.28
C GLU A 138 6.07 11.85 8.74
N PRO A 139 6.13 10.67 9.38
CA PRO A 139 5.50 9.41 8.97
C PRO A 139 3.99 9.38 9.33
N VAL A 140 3.13 8.82 8.47
CA VAL A 140 1.67 8.71 8.74
C VAL A 140 1.16 7.34 8.32
N SER A 141 0.76 6.52 9.28
CA SER A 141 0.23 5.16 9.08
C SER A 141 1.15 4.28 8.21
N VAL A 142 2.46 4.41 8.44
CA VAL A 142 3.52 3.70 7.70
C VAL A 142 4.49 2.99 8.63
N ARG A 143 5.27 2.06 8.08
CA ARG A 143 6.47 1.52 8.72
C ARG A 143 7.73 2.17 8.16
N VAL A 144 8.62 2.60 9.05
CA VAL A 144 9.91 3.19 8.71
C VAL A 144 11.05 2.24 9.14
N PRO A 145 12.08 2.03 8.31
CA PRO A 145 13.23 1.23 8.70
C PRO A 145 14.21 1.98 9.62
N GLU A 146 14.15 3.32 9.65
CA GLU A 146 15.03 4.14 10.49
C GLU A 146 14.55 4.19 11.94
N GLU A 147 15.48 4.01 12.88
CA GLU A 147 15.25 4.26 14.31
C GLU A 147 15.13 5.76 14.65
N ARG A 148 15.46 6.64 13.69
CA ARG A 148 15.42 8.09 13.80
C ARG A 148 14.75 8.73 12.58
N PRO A 149 13.44 8.50 12.37
CA PRO A 149 12.73 9.03 11.22
C PRO A 149 12.70 10.57 11.22
N SER A 150 12.58 11.14 10.03
CA SER A 150 12.25 12.55 9.85
C SER A 150 10.73 12.76 9.97
N PHE A 151 10.35 13.78 10.72
CA PHE A 151 8.97 14.24 10.85
C PHE A 151 8.75 15.43 9.92
N ARG A 152 7.63 15.46 9.19
CA ARG A 152 7.27 16.55 8.27
C ARG A 152 5.80 16.91 8.36
N TRP A 153 5.49 18.19 8.30
CA TRP A 153 4.13 18.73 8.33
C TRP A 153 4.00 19.94 7.41
N THR A 154 2.77 20.41 7.17
CA THR A 154 2.54 21.65 6.41
C THR A 154 2.72 22.88 7.29
N ALA A 155 3.22 23.96 6.70
CA ALA A 155 3.23 25.27 7.33
C ALA A 155 1.84 25.67 7.85
N VAL A 156 1.79 26.20 9.06
CA VAL A 156 0.61 26.83 9.64
C VAL A 156 0.81 28.35 9.59
N PRO A 157 0.00 29.09 8.82
CA PRO A 157 0.10 30.55 8.75
C PRO A 157 0.04 31.19 10.14
N GLY A 158 1.05 32.00 10.46
CA GLY A 158 1.17 32.69 11.75
C GLY A 158 1.68 31.84 12.91
N ALA A 159 2.15 30.61 12.66
CA ALA A 159 2.88 29.83 13.65
C ALA A 159 4.31 30.38 13.84
N GLU A 160 4.71 30.58 15.10
CA GLU A 160 6.06 31.04 15.46
C GLU A 160 6.99 29.85 15.74
N THR A 161 6.43 28.78 16.29
CA THR A 161 7.14 27.54 16.60
C THR A 161 6.18 26.36 16.59
N TYR A 162 6.73 25.17 16.44
CA TYR A 162 6.06 23.89 16.55
C TYR A 162 6.67 23.11 17.70
N ARG A 163 5.83 22.50 18.55
CA ARG A 163 6.25 21.48 19.50
C ARG A 163 5.91 20.12 18.93
N ILE A 164 6.90 19.24 18.89
CA ILE A 164 6.76 17.87 18.42
C ILE A 164 6.88 16.97 19.64
N GLN A 165 5.94 16.04 19.79
CA GLN A 165 5.97 15.02 20.83
C GLN A 165 5.86 13.64 20.18
N VAL A 166 6.66 12.68 20.65
CA VAL A 166 6.60 11.27 20.25
C VAL A 166 6.36 10.43 21.49
N ILE A 167 5.34 9.59 21.45
CA ILE A 167 4.96 8.68 22.52
C ILE A 167 4.99 7.24 22.03
N ASP A 168 5.28 6.30 22.94
CA ASP A 168 5.16 4.87 22.65
C ASP A 168 3.72 4.37 22.74
N SER A 169 3.51 3.09 22.45
CA SER A 169 2.21 2.41 22.52
C SER A 169 1.58 2.38 23.93
N ALA A 170 2.38 2.59 24.98
CA ALA A 170 1.90 2.73 26.36
C ALA A 170 1.55 4.19 26.72
N GLY A 171 1.70 5.12 25.78
CA GLY A 171 1.47 6.54 25.98
C GLY A 171 2.60 7.26 26.72
N GLN A 172 3.76 6.62 26.88
CA GLN A 172 4.90 7.24 27.55
C GLN A 172 5.66 8.15 26.59
N PRO A 173 6.05 9.36 27.01
CA PRO A 173 6.84 10.27 26.17
C PRO A 173 8.23 9.71 25.93
N VAL A 174 8.57 9.53 24.66
CA VAL A 174 9.89 9.06 24.19
C VAL A 174 10.77 10.22 23.77
N ALA A 175 10.17 11.23 23.13
CA ALA A 175 10.86 12.45 22.74
C ALA A 175 9.91 13.64 22.75
N GLU A 176 10.46 14.81 23.05
CA GLU A 176 9.78 16.08 22.88
C GLU A 176 10.81 17.14 22.49
N PHE A 177 10.50 17.95 21.47
CA PHE A 177 11.39 19.00 20.99
C PHE A 177 10.62 20.10 20.24
N GLU A 178 11.26 21.25 20.06
CA GLU A 178 10.69 22.37 19.32
C GLU A 178 11.39 22.56 17.97
N GLN A 179 10.63 23.04 16.98
CA GLN A 179 11.12 23.39 15.65
C GLN A 179 10.46 24.66 15.15
N LYS A 180 11.23 25.49 14.44
CA LYS A 180 10.69 26.65 13.70
C LYS A 180 10.26 26.29 12.28
N GLY A 181 10.91 25.29 11.70
CA GLY A 181 10.61 24.80 10.35
C GLY A 181 9.45 23.81 10.31
N GLU A 182 9.22 23.25 9.13
CA GLU A 182 8.16 22.29 8.80
C GLU A 182 8.63 20.83 8.85
N ALA A 183 9.85 20.64 9.36
CA ALA A 183 10.47 19.34 9.50
C ALA A 183 11.26 19.28 10.81
N GLY A 184 11.36 18.07 11.36
CA GLY A 184 12.10 17.80 12.58
C GLY A 184 12.69 16.40 12.58
N GLN A 185 13.69 16.18 13.42
CA GLN A 185 14.26 14.86 13.67
C GLN A 185 14.36 14.65 15.18
N LEU A 186 14.33 13.39 15.60
CA LEU A 186 14.61 13.04 16.99
C LEU A 186 15.93 13.64 17.47
N PRO A 187 16.03 14.08 18.74
CA PRO A 187 17.29 14.49 19.35
C PRO A 187 18.39 13.44 19.19
N ALA A 188 19.65 13.87 19.12
CA ALA A 188 20.80 13.01 18.75
C ALA A 188 20.95 11.72 19.58
N GLY A 189 20.58 11.75 20.85
CA GLY A 189 20.66 10.61 21.76
C GLY A 189 19.42 9.72 21.80
N VAL A 190 18.33 10.07 21.11
CA VAL A 190 17.08 9.32 21.15
C VAL A 190 16.96 8.43 19.92
N ARG A 191 16.70 7.15 20.16
CA ARG A 191 16.44 6.14 19.13
C ARG A 191 15.17 5.39 19.47
N LEU A 192 14.33 5.22 18.47
CA LEU A 192 13.14 4.39 18.56
C LEU A 192 13.55 2.91 18.46
N LYS A 193 12.78 2.05 19.13
CA LYS A 193 13.02 0.61 19.13
C LYS A 193 12.41 -0.01 17.88
N ALA A 194 13.17 -0.88 17.23
CA ALA A 194 12.67 -1.65 16.10
C ALA A 194 11.49 -2.56 16.50
N GLY A 195 10.49 -2.67 15.63
CA GLY A 195 9.29 -3.48 15.86
C GLY A 195 8.21 -2.81 16.72
N GLU A 196 8.45 -1.61 17.24
CA GLU A 196 7.50 -0.89 18.09
C GLU A 196 6.66 0.12 17.30
N ALA A 197 5.44 0.36 17.81
CA ALA A 197 4.53 1.39 17.31
C ALA A 197 4.63 2.66 18.17
N TYR A 198 4.47 3.81 17.51
CA TYR A 198 4.58 5.15 18.10
C TYR A 198 3.46 6.04 17.59
N SER A 199 3.08 7.01 18.42
CA SER A 199 2.27 8.14 17.99
C SER A 199 3.12 9.41 18.09
N TRP A 200 3.00 10.30 17.12
CA TRP A 200 3.63 11.60 17.17
C TRP A 200 2.61 12.70 16.95
N SER A 201 2.86 13.87 17.52
CA SER A 201 2.02 15.03 17.36
C SER A 201 2.82 16.28 17.06
N VAL A 202 2.18 17.21 16.35
CA VAL A 202 2.69 18.56 16.08
C VAL A 202 1.69 19.55 16.64
N GLU A 203 2.12 20.34 17.62
CA GLU A 203 1.41 21.50 18.13
C GLU A 203 2.02 22.78 17.54
N ALA A 204 1.31 23.42 16.61
CA ALA A 204 1.65 24.74 16.11
C ALA A 204 1.22 25.80 17.14
N ARG A 205 2.16 26.66 17.53
CA ARG A 205 1.92 27.77 18.46
C ARG A 205 1.93 29.08 17.68
N LEU A 206 0.80 29.77 17.70
CA LEU A 206 0.59 31.02 16.96
C LEU A 206 0.88 32.23 17.86
N ALA A 207 1.28 33.34 17.25
CA ALA A 207 1.59 34.60 17.94
C ALA A 207 0.45 35.12 18.83
N ASN A 208 -0.81 34.82 18.45
CA ASN A 208 -2.00 35.19 19.21
C ASN A 208 -2.29 34.26 20.41
N GLY A 209 -1.37 33.36 20.75
CA GLY A 209 -1.50 32.39 21.83
C GLY A 209 -2.34 31.15 21.48
N ARG A 210 -2.95 31.10 20.28
CA ARG A 210 -3.73 29.94 19.84
C ARG A 210 -2.81 28.75 19.52
N ARG A 211 -3.27 27.55 19.82
CA ARG A 211 -2.55 26.30 19.57
C ARG A 211 -3.37 25.39 18.69
N ILE A 212 -2.74 24.79 17.69
CA ILE A 212 -3.36 23.83 16.77
C ILE A 212 -2.54 22.55 16.82
N SER A 213 -3.15 21.45 17.21
CA SER A 213 -2.47 20.16 17.34
C SER A 213 -3.07 19.07 16.44
N ARG A 214 -2.21 18.22 15.88
CA ARG A 214 -2.59 16.97 15.20
C ARG A 214 -1.62 15.87 15.58
N SER A 215 -2.11 14.64 15.53
CA SER A 215 -1.33 13.43 15.73
C SER A 215 -1.45 12.47 14.56
N ALA A 216 -0.45 11.62 14.41
CA ALA A 216 -0.45 10.48 13.51
C ALA A 216 0.36 9.34 14.14
N ASP A 217 0.05 8.12 13.70
CA ASP A 217 0.73 6.92 14.18
C ASP A 217 1.69 6.39 13.11
N PHE A 218 2.75 5.72 13.56
CA PHE A 218 3.67 4.99 12.70
C PHE A 218 4.30 3.85 13.49
N ALA A 219 5.05 2.98 12.82
CA ALA A 219 5.84 1.97 13.49
C ALA A 219 7.25 1.91 12.92
N VAL A 220 8.21 1.48 13.75
CA VAL A 220 9.55 1.15 13.28
C VAL A 220 9.55 -0.30 12.85
N LEU A 221 10.07 -0.58 11.67
CA LEU A 221 10.16 -1.92 11.13
C LEU A 221 11.07 -2.78 12.01
N ASP A 222 10.73 -4.06 12.19
CA ASP A 222 11.61 -4.97 12.92
C ASP A 222 12.87 -5.30 12.10
N VAL A 223 13.95 -5.64 12.82
CA VAL A 223 15.27 -5.86 12.22
C VAL A 223 15.27 -7.03 11.23
N GLN A 224 14.48 -8.08 11.49
CA GLN A 224 14.46 -9.28 10.65
C GLN A 224 13.74 -9.00 9.32
N THR A 225 12.59 -8.34 9.37
CA THR A 225 11.85 -7.89 8.18
C THR A 225 12.69 -6.92 7.37
N TRP A 226 13.37 -5.95 8.01
CA TRP A 226 14.24 -5.04 7.28
C TRP A 226 15.43 -5.75 6.61
N ALA A 227 16.06 -6.71 7.31
CA ALA A 227 17.10 -7.53 6.72
C ALA A 227 16.59 -8.36 5.54
N LYS A 228 15.38 -8.91 5.62
CA LYS A 228 14.74 -9.64 4.52
C LYS A 228 14.51 -8.72 3.32
N LEU A 229 13.91 -7.55 3.50
CA LEU A 229 13.67 -6.58 2.43
C LEU A 229 14.99 -6.13 1.76
N LYS A 230 16.05 -5.91 2.55
CA LYS A 230 17.37 -5.58 1.98
C LYS A 230 17.96 -6.69 1.12
N ARG A 231 17.75 -7.96 1.47
CA ARG A 231 18.15 -9.10 0.63
C ARG A 231 17.34 -9.21 -0.66
N LEU A 232 16.11 -8.71 -0.66
CA LEU A 232 15.24 -8.66 -1.83
C LEU A 232 15.50 -7.45 -2.73
N GLN A 233 16.28 -6.47 -2.26
CA GLN A 233 16.54 -5.25 -3.01
C GLN A 233 17.18 -5.58 -4.36
N PRO A 234 16.58 -5.17 -5.49
CA PRO A 234 17.13 -5.44 -6.81
C PRO A 234 18.47 -4.73 -7.03
N ALA A 235 19.39 -5.40 -7.75
CA ALA A 235 20.62 -4.77 -8.21
C ALA A 235 20.34 -3.67 -9.26
N ALA A 236 21.31 -2.78 -9.50
CA ALA A 236 21.15 -1.62 -10.40
C ALA A 236 20.78 -1.95 -11.86
N GLY A 237 20.88 -3.21 -12.29
CA GLY A 237 20.45 -3.71 -13.61
C GLY A 237 19.45 -4.87 -13.52
N ALA A 238 18.75 -5.03 -12.40
CA ALA A 238 17.72 -6.05 -12.25
C ALA A 238 16.59 -5.87 -13.27
N LYS A 239 15.87 -6.96 -13.56
CA LYS A 239 14.78 -6.92 -14.53
C LYS A 239 13.65 -6.03 -14.00
N PHE A 240 12.87 -5.50 -14.93
CA PHE A 240 11.68 -4.71 -14.61
C PHE A 240 10.73 -5.46 -13.65
N SER A 241 10.45 -6.74 -13.93
CA SER A 241 9.61 -7.60 -13.07
C SER A 241 10.14 -7.73 -11.64
N ASP A 242 11.46 -7.88 -11.47
CA ASP A 242 12.10 -8.02 -10.15
C ASP A 242 11.90 -6.76 -9.31
N ARG A 243 12.01 -5.58 -9.93
CA ARG A 243 11.78 -4.29 -9.26
C ARG A 243 10.31 -4.05 -8.93
N VAL A 244 9.39 -4.45 -9.82
CA VAL A 244 7.94 -4.45 -9.52
C VAL A 244 7.63 -5.37 -8.33
N ALA A 245 8.17 -6.58 -8.32
CA ALA A 245 8.01 -7.53 -7.22
C ALA A 245 8.56 -6.97 -5.89
N TYR A 246 9.70 -6.28 -5.93
CA TYR A 246 10.28 -5.62 -4.76
C TYR A 246 9.40 -4.49 -4.22
N ALA A 247 8.87 -3.63 -5.10
CA ALA A 247 7.98 -2.54 -4.70
C ALA A 247 6.69 -3.07 -4.02
N LEU A 248 6.13 -4.16 -4.53
CA LEU A 248 4.98 -4.84 -3.90
C LEU A 248 5.33 -5.44 -2.53
N ALA A 249 6.54 -6.00 -2.39
CA ALA A 249 7.02 -6.51 -1.12
C ALA A 249 7.14 -5.37 -0.08
N LEU A 250 7.63 -4.19 -0.48
CA LEU A 250 7.69 -3.01 0.38
C LEU A 250 6.30 -2.56 0.85
N GLU A 251 5.32 -2.46 -0.05
CA GLU A 251 3.94 -2.09 0.30
C GLU A 251 3.28 -3.08 1.25
N ARG A 252 3.51 -4.37 1.04
CA ARG A 252 2.97 -5.43 1.91
C ARG A 252 3.49 -5.31 3.34
N HIS A 253 4.73 -4.84 3.50
CA HIS A 253 5.32 -4.55 4.79
C HIS A 253 5.07 -3.10 5.24
N GLU A 254 4.12 -2.40 4.61
CA GLU A 254 3.69 -1.03 4.94
C GLU A 254 4.82 0.00 4.86
N VAL A 255 5.89 -0.30 4.11
CA VAL A 255 7.05 0.58 3.88
C VAL A 255 6.79 1.46 2.66
N PHE A 256 5.68 2.21 2.72
CA PHE A 256 5.11 2.89 1.55
C PHE A 256 6.00 3.97 0.94
N HIS A 257 6.87 4.62 1.73
CA HIS A 257 7.77 5.65 1.20
C HIS A 257 8.82 5.05 0.25
N LEU A 258 9.50 3.98 0.65
CA LEU A 258 10.44 3.26 -0.22
C LEU A 258 9.71 2.65 -1.42
N ALA A 259 8.51 2.11 -1.21
CA ALA A 259 7.71 1.57 -2.33
C ALA A 259 7.41 2.66 -3.35
N ARG A 260 7.00 3.86 -2.89
CA ARG A 260 6.71 5.02 -3.72
C ARG A 260 7.92 5.48 -4.53
N GLU A 261 9.10 5.51 -3.90
CA GLU A 261 10.35 5.83 -4.60
C GLU A 261 10.65 4.83 -5.72
N GLU A 262 10.45 3.54 -5.46
CA GLU A 262 10.65 2.51 -6.48
C GLU A 262 9.60 2.60 -7.59
N TRP A 263 8.33 2.84 -7.25
CA TRP A 263 7.27 3.05 -8.23
C TRP A 263 7.53 4.27 -9.13
N ARG A 264 8.09 5.35 -8.61
CA ARG A 264 8.47 6.53 -9.42
C ARG A 264 9.55 6.17 -10.45
N LYS A 265 10.56 5.38 -10.08
CA LYS A 265 11.58 4.90 -11.03
C LYS A 265 10.96 4.00 -12.10
N LEU A 266 10.09 3.07 -11.70
CA LEU A 266 9.38 2.17 -12.60
C LEU A 266 8.49 2.92 -13.59
N HIS A 267 7.75 3.93 -13.12
CA HIS A 267 6.92 4.79 -13.97
C HIS A 267 7.77 5.65 -14.91
N ALA A 268 8.92 6.17 -14.47
CA ALA A 268 9.83 6.92 -15.33
C ALA A 268 10.35 6.07 -16.52
N GLU A 269 10.55 4.76 -16.32
CA GLU A 269 10.91 3.84 -17.41
C GLU A 269 9.73 3.50 -18.32
N ARG A 270 8.49 3.48 -17.79
CA ARG A 270 7.26 3.16 -18.53
C ARG A 270 6.15 4.18 -18.27
N PRO A 271 6.26 5.40 -18.82
CA PRO A 271 5.34 6.51 -18.48
C PRO A 271 3.92 6.31 -19.00
N THR A 272 3.71 5.40 -19.95
CA THR A 272 2.40 5.10 -20.54
C THR A 272 1.60 4.05 -19.78
N GLU A 273 2.19 3.38 -18.79
CA GLU A 273 1.50 2.38 -17.96
C GLU A 273 0.65 3.08 -16.87
N PRO A 274 -0.69 3.01 -16.95
CA PRO A 274 -1.57 3.81 -16.09
C PRO A 274 -1.47 3.41 -14.61
N LEU A 275 -1.41 2.11 -14.32
CA LEU A 275 -1.34 1.63 -12.94
C LEU A 275 -0.01 2.00 -12.27
N LEU A 276 1.09 2.08 -13.02
CA LEU A 276 2.36 2.57 -12.48
C LEU A 276 2.30 4.05 -12.12
N LYS A 277 1.60 4.87 -12.91
CA LYS A 277 1.37 6.29 -12.61
C LYS A 277 0.63 6.45 -11.28
N GLU A 278 -0.44 5.68 -11.08
CA GLU A 278 -1.23 5.71 -9.83
C GLU A 278 -0.37 5.32 -8.61
N ARG A 279 0.44 4.26 -8.74
CA ARG A 279 1.36 3.80 -7.69
C ARG A 279 2.52 4.75 -7.43
N ALA A 280 3.01 5.46 -8.44
CA ALA A 280 4.04 6.50 -8.31
C ALA A 280 3.51 7.78 -7.64
N GLY A 281 2.20 7.97 -7.64
CA GLY A 281 1.51 9.09 -7.01
C GLY A 281 1.54 10.32 -7.89
N SER A 282 0.39 10.97 -8.04
CA SER A 282 0.30 12.30 -8.64
C SER A 282 1.04 13.29 -7.74
N GLU A 283 2.04 13.99 -8.29
CA GLU A 283 2.47 15.28 -7.76
C GLU A 283 1.28 16.26 -7.71
#